data_AF-A0A452XGT3-F1
#
_entry.id   AF-A0A452XGT3-F1
#
_cell.length_a   1.000
_cell.length_b   1.000
_cell.length_c   1.000
_cell.angle_alpha   90.00
_cell.angle_beta   90.00
_cell.angle_gamma   90.00
#
_symmetry.space_group_name_H-M   'P 1'
#
loop_
_entity.id
_entity.type
_entity.pdbx_description
1 polymer ?
#
loop_
_entity_poly.entity_id
_entity_poly.type
_entity_poly.pdbx_seq_one_letter_code
_entity_poly.pdbx_strand_id
1 'polypeptide(L)'
;MMLLQVVDETLRFVNISFVSFRQATRDVFVNGYLIPKGWKVQLWYRSVHMDPQVYPDPKKFDPSRWEVGHILQHSTSERNLHFLTV
;
A
#
# COMPACT_ATOMS: atom_id res chain seq x y z
N MET A 1 -3.42 5.20 -23.47
CA MET A 1 -2.57 5.41 -22.28
C MET A 1 -2.57 6.90 -21.92
N MET A 2 -3.22 7.25 -20.82
CA MET A 2 -3.27 8.63 -20.31
C MET A 2 -2.04 8.92 -19.45
N LEU A 3 -1.56 10.17 -19.45
CA LEU A 3 -0.37 10.59 -18.69
C LEU A 3 -0.46 10.23 -17.19
N LEU A 4 -1.64 10.41 -16.58
CA LEU A 4 -1.86 10.12 -15.17
C LEU A 4 -1.55 8.66 -14.80
N GLN A 5 -1.89 7.71 -15.68
CA GLN A 5 -1.64 6.29 -15.47
C GLN A 5 -0.14 5.99 -15.39
N VAL A 6 0.65 6.68 -16.22
CA VAL A 6 2.12 6.56 -16.23
C VAL A 6 2.70 7.15 -14.95
N VAL A 7 2.16 8.28 -14.48
CA VAL A 7 2.58 8.92 -13.22
C VAL A 7 2.31 7.99 -12.04
N ASP A 8 1.10 7.45 -11.92
CA ASP A 8 0.72 6.55 -10.83
C ASP A 8 1.58 5.27 -10.82
N GLU A 9 1.78 4.65 -11.98
CA GLU A 9 2.62 3.47 -12.09
C GLU A 9 4.09 3.76 -11.77
N THR A 10 4.59 4.96 -12.12
CA THR A 10 5.94 5.39 -11.76
C THR A 10 6.10 5.52 -10.25
N LEU A 11 5.12 6.14 -9.58
CA LEU A 11 5.11 6.29 -8.13
C LEU A 11 5.03 4.93 -7.42
N ARG A 12 4.28 3.97 -7.94
CA ARG A 12 4.25 2.59 -7.42
C ARG A 12 5.59 1.88 -7.61
N PHE A 13 6.12 1.90 -8.84
CA PHE A 13 7.24 1.06 -9.26
C PHE A 13 8.60 1.50 -8.69
N VAL A 14 8.89 2.80 -8.81
CA VAL A 14 10.15 3.38 -8.32
C VAL A 14 10.05 3.67 -6.83
N ASN A 15 8.85 4.07 -6.36
CA ASN A 15 8.55 4.48 -5.00
C ASN A 15 9.62 5.38 -4.36
N ILE A 16 9.41 6.69 -4.45
CA ILE A 16 10.31 7.70 -3.90
C ILE A 16 10.29 7.70 -2.36
N SER A 17 9.17 7.28 -1.75
CA SER A 17 9.06 7.20 -0.29
C SER A 17 9.40 5.79 0.20
N PHE A 18 10.57 5.65 0.81
CA PHE A 18 11.01 4.33 1.27
C PHE A 18 10.22 3.85 2.49
N VAL A 19 10.06 4.72 3.49
CA VAL A 19 9.52 4.37 4.80
C VAL A 19 8.76 5.53 5.43
N SER A 20 7.76 5.21 6.23
CA SER A 20 7.23 6.13 7.24
C SER A 20 7.20 5.45 8.60
N PHE A 21 7.07 6.24 9.66
CA PHE A 21 7.00 5.73 11.02
C PHE A 21 5.67 6.11 11.67
N ARG A 22 5.14 5.17 12.44
CA ARG A 22 4.01 5.37 13.36
C ARG A 22 4.43 5.00 14.76
N GLN A 23 3.77 5.55 15.77
CA GLN A 23 3.96 5.14 17.15
C GLN A 23 2.63 4.64 17.71
N ALA A 24 2.64 3.44 18.28
CA ALA A 24 1.46 2.87 18.89
C ALA A 24 0.99 3.74 20.07
N THR A 25 -0.20 4.33 19.96
CA THR A 25 -0.80 5.17 21.02
C THR A 25 -1.39 4.35 22.17
N ARG A 26 -1.64 3.05 21.90
CA ARG A 26 -2.14 2.02 22.79
C ARG A 26 -1.63 0.65 22.32
N ASP A 27 -1.77 -0.36 23.17
CA ASP A 27 -1.54 -1.75 22.79
C ASP A 27 -2.50 -2.12 21.65
N VAL A 28 -1.97 -2.73 20.58
CA VAL A 28 -2.75 -3.14 19.41
C VAL A 28 -2.31 -4.52 18.93
N PHE A 29 -3.27 -5.36 18.56
CA PHE A 29 -3.00 -6.64 17.89
C PHE A 29 -3.12 -6.45 16.37
N VAL A 30 -2.06 -6.79 15.63
CA VAL A 30 -2.02 -6.77 14.17
C VAL A 30 -1.56 -8.14 13.68
N ASN A 31 -2.37 -8.80 12.86
CA ASN A 31 -2.06 -10.13 12.29
C ASN A 31 -1.61 -11.17 13.34
N GLY A 32 -2.20 -11.14 14.55
CA GLY A 32 -1.86 -12.05 15.64
C GLY A 32 -0.66 -11.62 16.51
N TYR A 33 0.00 -10.50 16.19
CA TYR A 33 1.11 -9.95 16.96
C TYR A 33 0.68 -8.76 17.80
N LEU A 34 1.14 -8.71 19.06
CA LEU A 34 0.96 -7.56 19.94
C LEU A 34 2.04 -6.50 19.63
N ILE A 35 1.61 -5.28 19.33
CA ILE A 35 2.45 -4.09 19.28
C ILE A 35 2.13 -3.27 20.53
N PRO A 36 3.06 -3.18 21.51
CA PRO A 36 2.83 -2.44 22.73
C PRO A 36 2.76 -0.92 22.51
N LYS A 37 2.02 -0.24 23.38
CA LYS A 37 1.98 1.23 23.47
C LYS A 37 3.41 1.80 23.54
N GLY A 38 3.65 2.84 22.76
CA GLY A 38 4.93 3.55 22.68
C GLY A 38 5.92 2.97 21.68
N TRP A 39 5.68 1.77 21.13
CA TRP A 39 6.53 1.22 20.09
C TRP A 39 6.42 2.00 18.79
N LYS A 40 7.57 2.23 18.14
CA LYS A 40 7.62 2.78 16.79
C LYS A 40 7.57 1.66 15.77
N VAL A 41 6.65 1.79 14.82
CA VAL A 41 6.43 0.85 13.73
C VAL A 41 6.88 1.51 12.44
N GLN A 42 7.76 0.84 11.71
CA GLN A 42 8.17 1.25 10.38
C GLN A 42 7.23 0.66 9.33
N LEU A 43 6.65 1.51 8.50
CA LEU A 43 5.86 1.12 7.35
C LEU A 43 6.77 1.08 6.12
N TRP A 44 6.92 -0.10 5.53
CA TRP A 44 7.76 -0.32 4.35
C TRP A 44 6.86 -0.42 3.11
N TYR A 45 6.63 0.68 2.40
CA TYR A 45 5.66 0.72 1.29
C TYR A 45 6.01 -0.22 0.14
N ARG A 46 7.30 -0.47 -0.09
CA ARG A 46 7.75 -1.34 -1.18
C ARG A 46 7.30 -2.79 -1.02
N SER A 47 6.94 -3.25 0.19
CA SER A 47 6.43 -4.61 0.39
C SER A 47 5.06 -4.74 -0.23
N VAL A 48 4.19 -3.74 -0.01
CA VAL A 48 2.84 -3.69 -0.61
C VAL A 48 2.92 -3.47 -2.12
N HIS A 49 3.75 -2.53 -2.59
CA HIS A 49 3.87 -2.25 -4.03
C HIS A 49 4.44 -3.42 -4.84
N MET A 50 5.20 -4.32 -4.19
CA MET A 50 5.80 -5.50 -4.81
C MET A 50 5.09 -6.81 -4.47
N ASP A 51 3.96 -6.74 -3.77
CA ASP A 51 3.17 -7.92 -3.43
C ASP A 51 2.34 -8.37 -4.64
N PRO A 52 2.55 -9.60 -5.16
CA PRO A 52 1.78 -10.13 -6.28
C PRO A 52 0.29 -10.36 -5.96
N GLN A 53 -0.08 -10.41 -4.67
CA GLN A 53 -1.49 -10.49 -4.26
C GLN A 53 -2.23 -9.15 -4.43
N VAL A 54 -1.48 -8.03 -4.38
CA VAL A 54 -2.01 -6.68 -4.57
C VAL A 54 -1.85 -6.23 -6.02
N TYR A 55 -0.68 -6.49 -6.62
CA TYR A 55 -0.34 -6.10 -7.99
C TYR A 55 0.19 -7.32 -8.78
N PRO A 56 -0.60 -7.94 -9.67
CA PRO A 56 -0.13 -9.07 -10.49
C PRO A 56 1.09 -8.70 -11.32
N ASP A 57 2.12 -9.56 -11.40
CA ASP A 57 3.40 -9.24 -12.05
C ASP A 57 4.00 -7.89 -11.60
N PRO A 58 4.23 -7.69 -10.28
CA PRO A 58 4.50 -6.35 -9.72
C PRO A 58 5.81 -5.73 -10.22
N LYS A 59 6.73 -6.57 -10.72
CA LYS A 59 8.02 -6.19 -11.31
C LYS A 59 7.92 -5.74 -12.77
N LYS A 60 6.76 -5.87 -13.40
CA LYS A 60 6.47 -5.29 -14.72
C LYS A 60 5.92 -3.88 -14.53
N PHE A 61 6.56 -2.90 -15.17
CA PHE A 61 6.01 -1.56 -15.31
C PHE A 61 4.82 -1.62 -16.29
N ASP A 62 3.61 -1.43 -15.77
CA ASP A 62 2.38 -1.58 -16.56
C ASP A 62 1.35 -0.49 -16.20
N PRO A 63 1.35 0.65 -16.91
CA PRO A 63 0.41 1.73 -16.61
C PRO A 63 -1.06 1.37 -16.85
N SER A 64 -1.36 0.31 -17.61
CA SER A 64 -2.76 -0.11 -17.87
C SER A 64 -3.50 -0.55 -16.59
N ARG A 65 -2.76 -0.86 -15.51
CA ARG A 65 -3.31 -1.15 -14.17
C ARG A 65 -4.25 -0.05 -13.64
N TRP A 66 -4.04 1.19 -14.07
CA TRP A 66 -4.76 2.38 -13.62
C TRP A 66 -5.87 2.78 -14.59
N GLU A 67 -6.36 1.87 -15.43
CA GLU A 67 -7.55 2.11 -16.26
C GLU A 67 -8.81 2.20 -15.40
N VAL A 68 -9.67 3.20 -15.70
CA VAL A 68 -10.83 3.60 -14.87
C VAL A 68 -11.80 2.42 -14.58
N GLY A 69 -11.88 1.44 -15.46
CA GLY A 69 -12.67 0.22 -15.26
C GLY A 69 -12.16 -0.69 -14.13
N HIS A 70 -10.84 -0.71 -13.87
CA HIS A 70 -10.22 -1.51 -12.80
C HIS A 70 -10.27 -0.82 -11.43
N ILE A 71 -10.30 0.51 -11.38
CA ILE A 71 -10.30 1.30 -10.14
C ILE A 71 -11.59 1.10 -9.32
N LEU A 72 -12.74 0.92 -9.99
CA LEU A 72 -14.02 0.65 -9.33
C LEU A 72 -14.07 -0.70 -8.59
N GLN A 73 -13.18 -1.64 -8.93
CA GLN A 73 -13.08 -2.93 -8.26
C GLN A 73 -12.22 -2.85 -6.99
N HIS A 74 -11.18 -1.99 -6.99
CA HIS A 74 -10.33 -1.75 -5.83
C HIS A 74 -10.99 -0.90 -4.74
N SER A 75 -11.84 0.08 -5.09
CA SER A 75 -12.56 0.89 -4.08
C SER A 75 -13.51 0.07 -3.20
N THR A 76 -14.00 -1.08 -3.68
CA THR A 76 -14.85 -1.98 -2.89
C THR A 76 -14.05 -2.77 -1.84
N SER A 77 -12.71 -2.84 -1.98
CA SER A 77 -11.80 -3.52 -1.06
C SER A 77 -11.22 -2.62 0.04
N GLU A 78 -11.43 -1.30 -0.03
CA GLU A 78 -10.96 -0.32 0.95
C GLU A 78 -11.58 -0.48 2.35
N ARG A 79 -12.54 -1.41 2.53
CA ARG A 79 -13.00 -1.84 3.86
C ARG A 79 -11.92 -2.50 4.71
N ASN A 80 -10.74 -2.79 4.16
CA ASN A 80 -9.58 -3.25 4.92
C ASN A 80 -8.60 -2.13 5.33
N LEU A 81 -8.88 -0.84 5.08
CA LEU A 81 -8.02 0.26 5.55
C LEU A 81 -8.13 0.57 7.05
N HIS A 82 -8.72 -0.34 7.85
CA HIS A 82 -8.58 -0.31 9.32
C HIS A 82 -7.13 -0.48 9.81
N PHE A 83 -6.17 -0.77 8.91
CA PHE A 83 -4.74 -0.69 9.22
C PHE A 83 -4.17 0.74 9.24
N LEU A 84 -4.92 1.76 8.81
CA LEU A 84 -4.46 3.16 8.74
C LEU A 84 -4.89 4.03 9.94
N THR A 85 -5.68 3.50 10.86
CA THR A 85 -6.07 4.18 12.10
C THR A 85 -5.58 3.40 13.32
N VAL A 86 -4.28 3.50 13.59
CA VAL A 86 -3.70 3.21 14.91
C VAL A 86 -2.74 4.31 15.32
#